data_AF-A0A2V7FLA9-F1
#
_entry.id   AF-A0A2V7FLA9-F1
#
_cell.length_a   1.000
_cell.length_b   1.000
_cell.length_c   1.000
_cell.angle_alpha   90.00
_cell.angle_beta   90.00
_cell.angle_gamma   90.00
#
_symmetry.space_group_name_H-M   'P 1'
#
loop_
_entity.id
_entity.type
_entity.pdbx_description
1 polymer ?
#
loop_
_entity_poly.entity_id
_entity_poly.type
_entity_poly.pdbx_seq_one_letter_code
_entity_poly.pdbx_strand_id
1 'polypeptide(L)'
;MSPRRRVYLIAAGVIALTFALFFWAPGFLKTVETKLYDLHFTIRGVRSPGDQVVVAAIDEKSLAAIGRWPWPRSVLARLVRILSEGGAKVIALDILLSEPEVSGEIRAAEYLSEHWSDLGLPVTSPQGRALRGALDGLVRRADHDGQLEEAVRQSGRVVLPLVFEIKPQISEVPPVPSGSPLKSRRAGRRWSSSIAATTIRRWRCRRCAWPRGWRPTGSRWTSAVTSRSGPPPFPWIRETGCWWTTRVPVGRSRNCPWSTC
;
A
#
# COMPACT_ATOMS: atom_id res chain seq x y z
N MET A 1 50.67 -6.52 -45.68
CA MET A 1 49.69 -6.93 -44.63
C MET A 1 48.34 -6.32 -45.01
N SER A 2 47.31 -7.13 -45.29
CA SER A 2 46.04 -6.59 -45.79
C SER A 2 45.35 -5.72 -44.72
N PRO A 3 44.65 -4.63 -45.11
CA PRO A 3 43.96 -3.74 -44.16
C PRO A 3 43.04 -4.49 -43.19
N ARG A 4 42.38 -5.54 -43.69
CA ARG A 4 41.50 -6.42 -42.90
C ARG A 4 42.25 -7.18 -41.80
N ARG A 5 43.46 -7.67 -42.06
CA ARG A 5 44.26 -8.40 -41.05
C ARG A 5 44.69 -7.50 -39.89
N ARG A 6 44.93 -6.20 -40.15
CA ARG A 6 45.27 -5.23 -39.09
C ARG A 6 44.09 -4.99 -38.15
N VAL A 7 42.89 -4.85 -38.71
CA VAL A 7 41.66 -4.66 -37.92
C VAL A 7 41.41 -5.87 -37.00
N TYR A 8 41.54 -7.09 -37.51
CA TYR A 8 41.34 -8.29 -36.69
C TYR A 8 42.36 -8.43 -35.56
N LEU A 9 43.62 -8.07 -35.79
CA LEU A 9 44.65 -8.11 -34.75
C LEU A 9 44.41 -7.06 -33.66
N ILE A 10 43.97 -5.85 -34.02
CA ILE A 10 43.61 -4.82 -33.05
C ILE A 10 42.41 -5.27 -32.22
N ALA A 11 41.36 -5.78 -32.88
CA ALA A 11 40.16 -6.28 -32.18
C ALA A 11 40.51 -7.43 -31.22
N ALA A 12 41.30 -8.41 -31.68
CA ALA A 12 41.74 -9.52 -30.84
C ALA A 12 42.59 -9.05 -29.65
N GLY A 13 43.47 -8.07 -29.86
CA GLY A 13 44.27 -7.47 -28.79
C GLY A 13 43.43 -6.75 -27.73
N VAL A 14 42.43 -5.97 -28.16
CA VAL A 14 41.50 -5.29 -27.25
C VAL A 14 40.68 -6.32 -26.45
N ILE A 15 40.14 -7.35 -27.10
CA ILE A 15 39.38 -8.41 -26.45
C ILE A 15 40.25 -9.12 -25.41
N ALA A 16 41.46 -9.54 -25.77
CA ALA A 16 42.37 -10.22 -24.86
C ALA A 16 42.73 -9.34 -23.65
N LEU A 17 42.97 -8.04 -23.87
CA LEU A 17 43.24 -7.08 -22.79
C LEU A 17 42.03 -6.91 -21.85
N THR A 18 40.81 -6.78 -22.39
CA THR A 18 39.59 -6.70 -21.57
C THR A 18 39.40 -7.96 -20.73
N PHE A 19 39.60 -9.15 -21.30
CA PHE A 19 39.53 -10.40 -20.56
C PHE A 19 40.62 -10.48 -19.47
N ALA A 20 41.86 -10.09 -19.78
CA ALA A 20 42.93 -10.07 -18.80
C ALA A 20 42.63 -9.12 -17.63
N LEU A 21 42.12 -7.91 -17.91
CA LEU A 21 41.72 -6.95 -16.89
C LEU A 21 40.53 -7.45 -16.06
N PHE A 22 39.58 -8.15 -16.69
CA PHE A 22 38.44 -8.75 -16.00
C PHE A 22 38.87 -9.86 -15.04
N PHE A 23 39.73 -10.78 -15.48
CA PHE A 23 40.23 -11.89 -14.64
C PHE A 23 41.17 -11.42 -13.54
N TRP A 24 41.96 -10.38 -13.80
CA TRP A 24 42.88 -9.83 -12.81
C TRP A 24 42.18 -8.92 -11.78
N ALA A 25 40.99 -8.41 -12.13
CA ALA A 25 40.12 -7.57 -11.29
C ALA A 25 40.90 -6.56 -10.41
N PRO A 26 41.78 -5.74 -10.99
CA PRO A 26 42.68 -4.91 -10.20
C PRO A 26 41.87 -3.83 -9.45
N GLY A 27 42.15 -3.65 -8.16
CA GLY A 27 41.38 -2.74 -7.30
C GLY A 27 41.29 -1.30 -7.81
N PHE A 28 42.25 -0.84 -8.63
CA PHE A 28 42.23 0.50 -9.22
C PHE A 28 41.07 0.70 -10.22
N LEU A 29 40.64 -0.34 -10.94
CA LEU A 29 39.52 -0.25 -11.89
C LEU A 29 38.23 0.13 -11.17
N LYS A 30 38.01 -0.44 -9.97
CA LYS A 30 36.86 -0.12 -9.12
C LYS A 30 36.88 1.34 -8.66
N THR A 31 38.06 1.86 -8.30
CA THR A 31 38.21 3.27 -7.92
C THR A 31 37.90 4.19 -9.10
N VAL A 32 38.41 3.87 -10.30
CA VAL A 32 38.13 4.63 -11.52
C VAL A 32 36.63 4.58 -11.85
N GLU A 33 35.99 3.42 -11.74
CA GLU A 33 34.55 3.25 -11.94
C GLU A 33 33.73 4.14 -11.00
N THR A 34 33.98 4.09 -9.69
CA THR A 34 33.26 4.93 -8.72
C THR A 34 33.45 6.42 -9.01
N LYS A 35 34.67 6.85 -9.38
CA LYS A 35 34.94 8.25 -9.75
C LYS A 35 34.23 8.67 -11.03
N LEU A 36 34.20 7.81 -12.05
CA LEU A 36 33.44 8.06 -13.28
C LEU A 36 31.94 8.14 -13.00
N TYR A 37 31.45 7.32 -12.08
CA TYR A 37 30.06 7.33 -11.63
C TYR A 37 29.72 8.66 -10.96
N ASP A 38 30.52 9.11 -9.99
CA ASP A 38 30.37 10.41 -9.33
C ASP A 38 30.43 11.59 -10.32
N LEU A 39 31.37 11.53 -11.27
CA LEU A 39 31.50 12.54 -12.33
C LEU A 39 30.24 12.57 -13.21
N HIS A 40 29.67 11.42 -13.55
CA HIS A 40 28.44 11.36 -14.34
C HIS A 40 27.26 12.00 -13.59
N PHE A 41 27.12 11.79 -12.27
CA PHE A 41 26.10 12.50 -11.48
C PHE A 41 26.37 14.01 -11.41
N THR A 42 27.63 14.40 -11.30
CA THR A 42 28.02 15.82 -11.27
C THR A 42 27.73 16.52 -12.60
N ILE A 43 28.11 15.90 -13.73
CA ILE A 43 27.85 16.42 -15.09
C ILE A 43 26.35 16.49 -15.39
N ARG A 44 25.57 15.49 -14.94
CA ARG A 44 24.11 15.50 -15.09
C ARG A 44 23.47 16.72 -14.38
N GLY A 45 24.08 17.19 -13.29
CA GLY A 45 23.58 18.29 -12.48
C GLY A 45 22.38 17.90 -11.61
N VAL A 46 21.92 18.86 -10.80
CA VAL A 46 20.75 18.69 -9.93
C VAL A 46 19.48 18.66 -10.79
N ARG A 47 18.69 17.59 -10.66
CA ARG A 47 17.36 17.50 -11.28
C ARG A 47 16.29 17.72 -10.21
N SER A 48 15.29 18.54 -10.55
CA SER A 48 14.11 18.64 -9.70
C SER A 48 13.47 17.26 -9.56
N PRO A 49 13.21 16.77 -8.34
CA PRO A 49 12.35 15.61 -8.17
C PRO A 49 10.99 15.94 -8.77
N GLY A 50 10.41 15.01 -9.52
CA GLY A 50 9.07 15.19 -10.07
C GLY A 50 8.00 15.05 -8.98
N ASP A 51 6.80 15.57 -9.23
CA ASP A 51 5.69 15.60 -8.26
C ASP A 51 4.99 14.24 -8.07
N GLN A 52 5.57 13.17 -8.60
CA GLN A 52 4.97 11.84 -8.62
C GLN A 52 5.29 11.01 -7.38
N VAL A 53 6.33 11.38 -6.62
CA VAL A 53 6.81 10.63 -5.46
C VAL A 53 6.99 11.58 -4.30
N VAL A 54 6.33 11.27 -3.18
CA VAL A 54 6.47 12.00 -1.92
C VAL A 54 7.05 11.05 -0.89
N VAL A 55 8.11 11.48 -0.21
CA VAL A 55 8.76 10.72 0.85
C VAL A 55 8.31 11.29 2.20
N ALA A 56 7.55 10.49 2.95
CA ALA A 56 7.21 10.80 4.34
C ALA A 56 8.33 10.25 5.24
N ALA A 57 9.34 11.09 5.50
CA ALA A 57 10.48 10.72 6.33
C ALA A 57 10.17 10.89 7.82
N ILE A 58 10.75 10.01 8.65
CA ILE A 58 10.78 10.17 10.10
C ILE A 58 12.02 10.99 10.43
N ASP A 59 11.85 12.31 10.59
CA ASP A 59 12.93 13.26 10.90
C ASP A 59 12.82 13.78 12.34
N GLU A 60 13.81 14.57 12.77
CA GLU A 60 13.83 15.15 14.13
C GLU A 60 12.61 16.01 14.42
N LYS A 61 12.04 16.68 13.41
CA LYS A 61 10.83 17.49 13.55
C LYS A 61 9.62 16.60 13.83
N SER A 62 9.51 15.49 13.11
CA SER A 62 8.45 14.51 13.30
C SER A 62 8.56 13.85 14.68
N LEU A 63 9.78 13.53 15.13
CA LEU A 63 10.02 13.00 16.47
C LEU A 63 9.69 14.02 17.57
N ALA A 64 9.98 15.31 17.35
CA ALA A 64 9.62 16.37 18.29
C ALA A 64 8.09 16.59 18.36
N ALA A 65 7.38 16.40 17.24
CA ALA A 65 5.93 16.64 17.15
C ALA A 65 5.08 15.46 17.63
N ILE A 66 5.46 14.22 17.29
CA ILE A 66 4.68 13.00 17.54
C ILE A 66 5.18 12.28 18.80
N GLY A 67 6.48 12.37 19.07
CA GLY A 67 7.14 11.69 20.17
C GLY A 67 8.20 10.70 19.69
N ARG A 68 8.75 9.96 20.65
CA ARG A 68 9.88 9.06 20.44
C ARG A 68 9.49 7.84 19.61
N TRP A 69 10.36 7.44 18.70
CA TRP A 69 10.28 6.16 17.99
C TRP A 69 10.64 4.98 18.91
N PRO A 70 10.03 3.78 18.78
CA PRO A 70 8.99 3.40 17.82
C PRO A 70 7.61 3.97 18.16
N TRP A 71 6.91 4.47 17.15
CA TRP A 71 5.54 4.96 17.30
C TRP A 71 4.54 3.79 17.34
N PRO A 72 3.41 3.95 18.03
CA PRO A 72 2.34 2.96 17.98
C PRO A 72 1.74 2.88 16.56
N ARG A 73 1.28 1.70 16.16
CA ARG A 73 0.72 1.45 14.81
C ARG A 73 -0.55 2.24 14.53
N SER A 74 -1.22 2.77 15.55
CA SER A 74 -2.30 3.74 15.40
C SER A 74 -1.85 5.03 14.70
N VAL A 75 -0.61 5.47 14.91
CA VAL A 75 -0.02 6.62 14.19
C VAL A 75 0.19 6.27 12.72
N LEU A 76 0.73 5.08 12.43
CA LEU A 76 0.89 4.59 11.06
C LEU A 76 -0.46 4.44 10.35
N ALA A 77 -1.48 3.93 11.04
CA ALA A 77 -2.84 3.82 10.53
C ALA A 77 -3.40 5.18 10.13
N ARG A 78 -3.18 6.21 10.95
CA ARG A 78 -3.59 7.58 10.65
C ARG A 78 -2.84 8.13 9.45
N LEU A 79 -1.53 7.89 9.33
CA LEU A 79 -0.74 8.29 8.18
C LEU A 79 -1.28 7.66 6.88
N VAL A 80 -1.56 6.35 6.89
CA VAL A 80 -2.14 5.64 5.75
C VAL A 80 -3.47 6.24 5.32
N ARG A 81 -4.36 6.58 6.27
CA ARG A 81 -5.64 7.23 5.96
C ARG A 81 -5.45 8.58 5.29
N ILE A 82 -4.59 9.44 5.87
CA ILE A 82 -4.31 10.78 5.33
C ILE A 82 -3.72 10.68 3.91
N LEU A 83 -2.77 9.78 3.67
CA LEU A 83 -2.18 9.61 2.34
C LEU A 83 -3.20 9.06 1.33
N SER A 84 -4.09 8.17 1.77
CA SER A 84 -5.15 7.62 0.93
C SER A 84 -6.18 8.68 0.53
N GLU A 85 -6.59 9.51 1.49
CA GLU A 85 -7.48 10.66 1.30
C GLU A 85 -6.82 11.74 0.43
N GLY A 86 -5.51 11.93 0.56
CA GLY A 86 -4.69 12.80 -0.29
C GLY A 86 -4.52 12.32 -1.73
N GLY A 87 -5.12 11.19 -2.11
CA GLY A 87 -5.13 10.70 -3.49
C GLY A 87 -3.87 9.90 -3.88
N ALA A 88 -3.09 9.41 -2.92
CA ALA A 88 -1.96 8.54 -3.21
C ALA A 88 -2.43 7.30 -4.00
N LYS A 89 -1.75 7.01 -5.12
CA LYS A 89 -2.03 5.84 -5.97
C LYS A 89 -1.45 4.56 -5.37
N VAL A 90 -0.28 4.67 -4.73
CA VAL A 90 0.43 3.59 -4.05
C VAL A 90 1.07 4.18 -2.79
N ILE A 91 1.01 3.45 -1.68
CA ILE A 91 1.62 3.82 -0.41
C ILE A 91 2.60 2.69 -0.05
N ALA A 92 3.91 2.96 -0.12
CA ALA A 92 4.92 2.00 0.31
C ALA A 92 5.32 2.31 1.76
N LEU A 93 5.19 1.32 2.65
CA LEU A 93 5.69 1.42 4.02
C LEU A 93 7.07 0.77 4.09
N ASP A 94 8.11 1.54 4.36
CA ASP A 94 9.48 1.02 4.54
C ASP A 94 9.77 0.72 6.02
N ILE A 95 8.89 -0.05 6.64
CA ILE A 95 8.98 -0.47 8.05
C ILE A 95 8.58 -1.93 8.13
N LEU A 96 9.46 -2.77 8.70
CA LEU A 96 9.16 -4.18 8.91
C LEU A 96 8.24 -4.37 10.12
N LEU A 97 7.08 -4.98 9.89
CA LEU A 97 6.05 -5.26 10.90
C LEU A 97 5.89 -6.78 11.08
N SER A 98 6.93 -7.44 11.60
CA SER A 98 6.98 -8.91 11.71
C SER A 98 6.30 -9.46 12.97
N GLU A 99 6.25 -8.66 14.03
CA GLU A 99 5.73 -9.07 15.35
C GLU A 99 4.42 -8.33 15.66
N PRO A 100 3.49 -8.91 16.41
CA PRO A 100 2.32 -8.18 16.90
C PRO A 100 2.74 -7.05 17.86
N GLU A 101 2.03 -5.91 17.81
CA GLU A 101 2.26 -4.83 18.77
C GLU A 101 1.51 -5.14 20.06
N VAL A 102 2.23 -5.18 21.18
CA VAL A 102 1.63 -5.34 22.50
C VAL A 102 1.81 -4.04 23.28
N SER A 103 0.74 -3.25 23.34
CA SER A 103 0.72 -1.99 24.07
C SER A 103 0.68 -2.21 25.59
N GLY A 104 1.18 -1.24 26.36
CA GLY A 104 1.20 -1.33 27.82
C GLY A 104 -0.22 -1.39 28.40
N GLU A 105 -1.16 -0.74 27.73
CA GLU A 105 -2.59 -0.73 28.00
C GLU A 105 -3.20 -2.12 27.86
N ILE A 106 -2.88 -2.85 26.79
CA ILE A 106 -3.33 -4.24 26.60
C ILE A 106 -2.77 -5.12 27.71
N ARG A 107 -1.46 -5.03 28.01
CA ARG A 107 -0.85 -5.81 29.10
C ARG A 107 -1.46 -5.51 30.46
N ALA A 108 -1.72 -4.23 30.75
CA ALA A 108 -2.34 -3.83 32.00
C ALA A 108 -3.77 -4.36 32.11
N ALA A 109 -4.53 -4.32 31.01
CA ALA A 109 -5.89 -4.85 30.97
C ALA A 109 -5.91 -6.38 31.15
N GLU A 110 -5.01 -7.09 30.47
CA GLU A 110 -4.83 -8.54 30.61
C GLU A 110 -4.46 -8.90 32.06
N TYR A 111 -3.44 -8.25 32.62
CA TYR A 111 -3.01 -8.45 34.00
C TYR A 111 -4.15 -8.26 35.01
N LEU A 112 -4.92 -7.18 34.87
CA LEU A 112 -6.08 -6.91 35.73
C LEU A 112 -7.21 -7.91 35.52
N SER A 113 -7.39 -8.40 34.29
CA SER A 113 -8.42 -9.40 33.98
C SER A 113 -8.08 -10.78 34.58
N GLU A 114 -6.80 -11.13 34.67
CA GLU A 114 -6.30 -12.37 35.25
C GLU A 114 -6.37 -12.35 36.79
N HIS A 115 -5.95 -11.25 37.41
CA HIS A 115 -5.93 -11.10 38.88
C HIS A 115 -7.29 -10.62 39.44
N TRP A 116 -8.31 -10.58 38.58
CA TRP A 116 -9.65 -10.12 38.91
C TRP A 116 -10.28 -10.86 40.10
N SER A 117 -10.11 -12.19 40.14
CA SER A 117 -10.64 -13.05 41.20
C SER A 117 -10.07 -12.71 42.58
N ASP A 118 -8.84 -12.20 42.61
CA ASP A 118 -8.09 -11.95 43.85
C ASP A 118 -8.50 -10.63 44.51
N LEU A 119 -9.09 -9.71 43.73
CA LEU A 119 -9.59 -8.43 44.21
C LEU A 119 -10.93 -8.53 44.95
N GLY A 120 -11.52 -9.73 45.05
CA GLY A 120 -12.78 -9.96 45.74
C GLY A 120 -13.99 -9.28 45.08
N LEU A 121 -13.88 -8.93 43.79
CA LEU A 121 -14.95 -8.32 43.01
C LEU A 121 -15.62 -9.39 42.13
N PRO A 122 -16.84 -9.86 42.41
CA PRO A 122 -17.49 -10.82 41.54
C PRO A 122 -17.81 -10.17 40.19
N VAL A 123 -17.50 -10.83 39.08
CA VAL A 123 -17.86 -10.38 37.72
C VAL A 123 -19.37 -10.12 37.59
N THR A 124 -20.18 -10.88 38.33
CA THR A 124 -21.64 -10.79 38.38
C THR A 124 -22.15 -9.58 39.18
N SER A 125 -21.29 -8.88 39.92
CA SER A 125 -21.68 -7.64 40.59
C SER A 125 -21.86 -6.49 39.58
N PRO A 126 -22.72 -5.50 39.87
CA PRO A 126 -22.85 -4.31 39.01
C PRO A 126 -21.53 -3.58 38.77
N GLN A 127 -20.71 -3.44 39.81
CA GLN A 127 -19.38 -2.83 39.76
C GLN A 127 -18.44 -3.68 38.91
N GLY A 128 -18.52 -5.01 39.07
CA GLY A 128 -17.72 -5.96 38.31
C GLY A 128 -17.97 -5.87 36.81
N ARG A 129 -19.25 -5.86 36.40
CA ARG A 129 -19.65 -5.65 35.01
C ARG A 129 -19.21 -4.30 34.47
N ALA A 130 -19.34 -3.23 35.26
CA ALA A 130 -18.95 -1.89 34.84
C ALA A 130 -17.45 -1.79 34.56
N LEU A 131 -16.61 -2.32 35.46
CA LEU A 131 -15.16 -2.31 35.29
C LEU A 131 -14.73 -3.20 34.12
N ARG A 132 -15.32 -4.39 33.94
CA ARG A 132 -15.06 -5.23 32.76
C ARG A 132 -15.37 -4.49 31.45
N GLY A 133 -16.53 -3.83 31.38
CA GLY A 133 -16.88 -3.02 30.20
C GLY A 133 -15.88 -1.88 29.94
N ALA A 134 -15.32 -1.29 30.99
CA ALA A 134 -14.28 -0.27 30.89
C ALA A 134 -12.95 -0.86 30.36
N LEU A 135 -12.53 -2.02 30.85
CA LEU A 135 -11.35 -2.74 30.39
C LEU A 135 -11.49 -3.17 28.93
N ASP A 136 -12.62 -3.76 28.55
CA ASP A 136 -12.92 -4.14 27.16
C ASP A 136 -12.87 -2.91 26.22
N GLY A 137 -13.39 -1.77 26.71
CA GLY A 137 -13.31 -0.51 25.99
C GLY A 137 -11.88 0.02 25.83
N LEU A 138 -11.01 -0.21 26.81
CA LEU A 138 -9.61 0.17 26.78
C LEU A 138 -8.82 -0.72 25.81
N VAL A 139 -9.00 -2.05 25.88
CA VAL A 139 -8.38 -3.01 24.94
C VAL A 139 -8.73 -2.66 23.49
N ARG A 140 -10.01 -2.39 23.18
CA ARG A 140 -10.42 -1.99 21.82
C ARG A 140 -9.75 -0.71 21.31
N ARG A 141 -9.45 0.25 22.17
CA ARG A 141 -8.76 1.50 21.77
C ARG A 141 -7.25 1.32 21.66
N ALA A 142 -6.70 0.42 22.49
CA ALA A 142 -5.30 0.07 22.55
C ALA A 142 -4.88 -0.95 21.46
N ASP A 143 -5.84 -1.54 20.75
CA ASP A 143 -5.62 -2.38 19.57
C ASP A 143 -5.15 -1.52 18.39
N HIS A 144 -3.84 -1.27 18.37
CA HIS A 144 -3.17 -0.49 17.33
C HIS A 144 -2.96 -1.30 16.05
N ASP A 145 -2.83 -2.61 16.16
CA ASP A 145 -2.70 -3.54 15.03
C ASP A 145 -3.97 -3.59 14.20
N GLY A 146 -5.13 -3.80 14.85
CA GLY A 146 -6.42 -3.79 14.16
C GLY A 146 -6.71 -2.44 13.50
N GLN A 147 -6.27 -1.33 14.11
CA GLN A 147 -6.41 -0.01 13.49
C GLN A 147 -5.58 0.13 12.20
N LEU A 148 -4.36 -0.39 12.18
CA LEU A 148 -3.48 -0.35 11.01
C LEU A 148 -3.98 -1.32 9.93
N GLU A 149 -4.36 -2.53 10.31
CA GLU A 149 -4.96 -3.52 9.40
C GLU A 149 -6.17 -2.91 8.68
N GLU A 150 -7.08 -2.29 9.43
CA GLU A 150 -8.27 -1.68 8.84
C GLU A 150 -7.91 -0.53 7.89
N ALA A 151 -6.95 0.32 8.26
CA ALA A 151 -6.50 1.41 7.39
C ALA A 151 -5.87 0.89 6.09
N VAL A 152 -5.05 -0.16 6.17
CA VAL A 152 -4.42 -0.82 5.02
C VAL A 152 -5.49 -1.43 4.11
N ARG A 153 -6.44 -2.16 4.69
CA ARG A 153 -7.55 -2.81 3.97
C ARG A 153 -8.46 -1.81 3.29
N GLN A 154 -8.82 -0.72 3.97
CA GLN A 154 -9.65 0.35 3.43
C GLN A 154 -8.95 1.11 2.30
N SER A 155 -7.65 1.36 2.44
CA SER A 155 -6.86 2.02 1.40
C SER A 155 -6.79 1.17 0.13
N GLY A 156 -6.50 -0.13 0.28
CA GLY A 156 -6.29 -1.06 -0.84
C GLY A 156 -5.08 -0.73 -1.73
N ARG A 157 -4.24 0.23 -1.32
CA ARG A 157 -3.12 0.78 -2.09
C ARG A 157 -1.78 0.67 -1.36
N VAL A 158 -1.76 0.00 -0.20
CA VAL A 158 -0.56 -0.12 0.62
C VAL A 158 0.26 -1.32 0.19
N VAL A 159 1.57 -1.12 0.06
CA VAL A 159 2.57 -2.16 -0.18
C VAL A 159 3.43 -2.26 1.07
N LEU A 160 3.50 -3.47 1.62
CA LEU A 160 4.31 -3.79 2.81
C LEU A 160 5.65 -4.41 2.38
N PRO A 161 6.71 -4.18 3.16
CA PRO A 161 8.01 -4.76 2.87
C PRO A 161 7.99 -6.25 3.26
N LEU A 162 8.61 -7.07 2.42
CA LEU A 162 8.81 -8.49 2.70
C LEU A 162 10.31 -8.76 2.68
N VAL A 163 10.84 -9.25 3.80
CA VAL A 163 12.26 -9.59 3.93
C VAL A 163 12.42 -11.07 3.64
N PHE A 164 13.35 -11.40 2.74
CA PHE A 164 13.72 -12.76 2.41
C PHE A 164 15.20 -12.96 2.70
N GLU A 165 15.52 -14.03 3.43
CA GLU A 165 16.90 -14.47 3.61
C GLU A 165 17.24 -15.48 2.51
N ILE A 166 18.02 -15.07 1.51
CA ILE A 166 18.49 -15.98 0.45
C ILE A 166 19.69 -16.75 1.00
N LYS A 167 19.42 -17.91 1.59
CA LYS A 167 20.49 -18.85 1.96
C LYS A 167 20.97 -19.58 0.71
N PRO A 168 22.27 -19.57 0.38
CA PRO A 168 22.81 -20.42 -0.68
C PRO A 168 22.68 -21.88 -0.24
N GLN A 169 21.56 -22.51 -0.62
CA GLN A 169 21.35 -23.94 -0.42
C GLN A 169 22.25 -24.69 -1.41
N ILE A 170 23.50 -24.94 -1.03
CA ILE A 170 24.30 -26.00 -1.64
C ILE A 170 23.79 -27.30 -1.00
N SER A 171 22.63 -27.78 -1.46
CA SER A 171 22.16 -29.11 -1.08
C SER A 171 22.75 -30.11 -2.08
N GLU A 172 23.71 -30.91 -1.64
CA GLU A 172 24.24 -32.04 -2.41
C GLU A 172 23.18 -33.12 -2.67
N VAL A 173 22.09 -33.09 -1.89
CA VAL A 173 20.97 -34.02 -2.00
C VAL A 173 19.77 -33.29 -2.59
N PRO A 174 19.25 -33.71 -3.76
CA PRO A 174 18.04 -33.10 -4.31
C PRO A 174 16.87 -33.27 -3.32
N PRO A 175 16.03 -32.23 -3.14
CA PRO A 175 14.91 -32.33 -2.23
C PRO A 175 13.98 -33.46 -2.66
N VAL A 176 13.76 -34.42 -1.74
CA VAL A 176 12.71 -35.43 -1.92
C VAL A 176 11.39 -34.67 -2.02
N PRO A 177 10.60 -34.83 -3.09
CA PRO A 177 9.36 -34.08 -3.25
C PRO A 177 8.37 -34.46 -2.14
N SER A 178 8.27 -33.63 -1.10
CA SER A 178 7.24 -33.69 -0.08
C SER A 178 6.05 -32.85 -0.52
N GLY A 179 5.31 -33.39 -1.48
CA GLY A 179 4.09 -32.77 -1.97
C GLY A 179 3.49 -33.56 -3.10
N SER A 180 2.16 -33.61 -3.15
CA SER A 180 1.49 -34.01 -4.38
C SER A 180 1.82 -32.98 -5.47
N PRO A 181 2.09 -33.40 -6.71
CA PRO A 181 2.48 -32.47 -7.76
C PRO A 181 1.41 -31.40 -7.96
N LEU A 182 1.74 -30.14 -7.64
CA LEU A 182 0.98 -28.94 -8.00
C LEU A 182 1.04 -28.62 -9.50
N LYS A 183 1.42 -29.61 -10.33
CA LYS A 183 1.25 -29.51 -11.77
C LYS A 183 -0.23 -29.69 -12.04
N SER A 184 -0.89 -28.58 -12.36
CA SER A 184 -2.31 -28.47 -12.73
C SER A 184 -2.86 -29.81 -13.21
N ARG A 185 -3.64 -30.46 -12.35
CA ARG A 185 -4.42 -31.64 -12.70
C ARG A 185 -5.53 -31.17 -13.64
N ARG A 186 -5.18 -30.86 -14.89
CA ARG A 186 -6.11 -31.04 -16.01
C ARG A 186 -6.27 -32.54 -16.15
N ALA A 187 -7.04 -33.11 -15.23
CA ALA A 187 -7.53 -34.47 -15.29
C ALA A 187 -8.15 -34.65 -16.67
N GLY A 188 -7.73 -35.72 -17.34
CA GLY A 188 -8.17 -36.07 -18.67
C GLY A 188 -9.69 -36.03 -18.77
N ARG A 189 -10.21 -34.99 -19.41
CA ARG A 189 -11.48 -35.09 -20.11
C ARG A 189 -11.18 -35.80 -21.42
N ARG A 190 -11.30 -37.13 -21.36
CA ARG A 190 -11.50 -38.00 -22.51
C ARG A 190 -12.60 -37.36 -23.36
N TRP A 191 -12.26 -36.96 -24.58
CA TRP A 191 -13.24 -36.58 -25.58
C TRP A 191 -14.11 -37.82 -25.84
N SER A 192 -15.30 -37.84 -25.26
CA SER A 192 -16.36 -38.77 -25.66
C SER A 192 -17.07 -38.12 -26.84
N SER A 193 -16.68 -38.51 -28.04
CA SER A 193 -17.49 -38.32 -29.25
C SER A 193 -18.72 -39.23 -29.13
N SER A 194 -19.68 -38.79 -28.34
CA SER A 194 -21.02 -39.38 -28.25
C SER A 194 -22.00 -38.24 -28.38
N ILE A 195 -22.30 -37.91 -29.63
CA ILE A 195 -23.46 -37.13 -29.99
C ILE A 195 -24.67 -37.90 -29.46
N ALA A 196 -25.25 -37.41 -28.37
CA ALA A 196 -26.62 -37.74 -27.97
C ALA A 196 -27.29 -36.41 -27.65
N ALA A 197 -28.13 -35.99 -28.59
CA ALA A 197 -28.92 -34.78 -28.56
C ALA A 197 -29.68 -34.65 -27.24
N THR A 198 -29.30 -33.67 -26.42
CA THR A 198 -30.17 -33.18 -25.34
C THR A 198 -30.58 -31.76 -25.68
N THR A 199 -31.83 -31.69 -26.14
CA THR A 199 -32.66 -30.53 -26.42
C THR A 199 -32.29 -29.29 -25.61
N ILE A 200 -31.88 -28.24 -26.31
CA ILE A 200 -31.81 -26.87 -25.80
C ILE A 200 -33.21 -26.53 -25.27
N ARG A 201 -33.36 -26.49 -23.94
CA ARG A 201 -34.54 -25.87 -23.32
C ARG A 201 -34.48 -24.38 -23.64
N ARG A 202 -35.33 -23.99 -24.59
CA ARG A 202 -35.81 -22.63 -24.84
C ARG A 202 -36.05 -21.94 -23.49
N TRP A 203 -35.23 -20.93 -23.18
CA TRP A 203 -35.59 -19.96 -22.16
C TRP A 203 -36.79 -19.17 -22.68
N ARG A 204 -37.97 -19.54 -22.19
CA ARG A 204 -39.22 -18.83 -22.41
C ARG A 204 -39.09 -17.49 -21.68
N CYS A 205 -38.95 -16.41 -22.43
CA CYS A 205 -39.14 -15.04 -21.95
C CYS A 205 -40.46 -14.98 -21.18
N ARG A 206 -40.41 -14.81 -19.85
CA ARG A 206 -41.61 -14.47 -19.07
C ARG A 206 -41.95 -13.01 -19.39
N ARG A 207 -43.18 -12.83 -19.87
CA ARG A 207 -43.83 -11.53 -20.08
C ARG A 207 -43.68 -10.64 -18.84
N CYS A 208 -42.96 -9.53 -18.96
CA CYS A 208 -43.24 -8.36 -18.15
C CYS A 208 -44.40 -7.62 -18.82
N ALA A 209 -45.62 -7.91 -18.37
CA ALA A 209 -46.79 -7.10 -18.69
C ALA A 209 -46.69 -5.80 -17.87
N TRP A 210 -46.57 -4.67 -18.56
CA TRP A 210 -46.67 -3.34 -17.96
C TRP A 210 -48.13 -3.02 -17.59
N PRO A 211 -48.42 -2.50 -16.40
CA PRO A 211 -49.63 -1.73 -16.18
C PRO A 211 -49.57 -0.43 -16.99
N ARG A 212 -50.63 -0.14 -17.74
CA ARG A 212 -50.80 1.11 -18.49
C ARG A 212 -50.90 2.27 -17.52
N GLY A 213 -50.18 3.37 -17.76
CA GLY A 213 -50.50 4.67 -17.15
C GLY A 213 -49.38 5.47 -16.49
N TRP A 214 -48.09 5.27 -16.82
CA TRP A 214 -47.02 6.14 -16.30
C TRP A 214 -46.23 6.81 -17.43
N ARG A 215 -46.35 8.14 -17.52
CA ARG A 215 -45.49 9.02 -18.32
C ARG A 215 -44.47 9.66 -17.38
N PRO A 216 -43.15 9.56 -17.62
CA PRO A 216 -42.20 10.43 -16.95
C PRO A 216 -41.92 11.65 -17.83
N THR A 217 -42.45 12.79 -17.42
CA THR A 217 -41.97 14.12 -17.78
C THR A 217 -40.58 14.31 -17.16
N GLY A 218 -39.64 14.82 -17.95
CA GLY A 218 -38.25 14.98 -17.51
C GLY A 218 -38.06 15.92 -16.34
N SER A 219 -37.04 15.68 -15.53
CA SER A 219 -35.91 16.60 -15.35
C SER A 219 -34.99 16.14 -14.20
N ARG A 220 -33.70 16.45 -14.39
CA ARG A 220 -32.73 16.84 -13.36
C ARG A 220 -32.10 15.73 -12.50
N TRP A 221 -30.91 15.31 -12.96
CA TRP A 221 -29.85 14.79 -12.08
C TRP A 221 -29.09 15.98 -11.51
N THR A 222 -29.06 16.11 -10.18
CA THR A 222 -28.07 16.93 -9.48
C THR A 222 -27.56 16.15 -8.29
N SER A 223 -26.32 15.66 -8.41
CA SER A 223 -25.48 15.19 -7.32
C SER A 223 -25.03 16.40 -6.50
N ALA A 224 -25.41 16.46 -5.23
CA ALA A 224 -24.91 17.45 -4.29
C ALA A 224 -23.57 16.96 -3.70
N VAL A 225 -22.49 17.68 -4.03
CA VAL A 225 -21.20 17.60 -3.31
C VAL A 225 -21.12 18.85 -2.45
N THR A 226 -21.30 18.68 -1.14
CA THR A 226 -21.03 19.73 -0.15
C THR A 226 -19.54 19.77 0.15
N SER A 227 -18.84 20.79 -0.35
CA SER A 227 -17.47 21.13 0.04
C SER A 227 -17.48 21.89 1.37
N ARG A 228 -16.96 21.28 2.45
CA ARG A 228 -16.49 22.02 3.61
C ARG A 228 -15.02 22.33 3.41
N SER A 229 -14.71 23.59 3.11
CA SER A 229 -13.37 24.15 3.19
C SER A 229 -13.06 24.53 4.65
N GLY A 230 -12.19 23.75 5.30
CA GLY A 230 -11.50 24.12 6.53
C GLY A 230 -9.99 23.96 6.32
N PRO A 231 -9.14 24.72 7.02
CA PRO A 231 -7.68 24.61 6.87
C PRO A 231 -7.17 23.23 7.33
N PRO A 232 -6.08 22.71 6.72
CA PRO A 232 -5.51 21.42 7.10
C PRO A 232 -4.91 21.46 8.52
N PRO A 233 -4.99 20.37 9.31
CA PRO A 233 -4.58 20.36 10.70
C PRO A 233 -3.06 20.24 10.97
N PHE A 234 -2.17 20.39 9.98
CA PHE A 234 -0.72 20.22 10.20
C PHE A 234 0.15 21.23 9.41
N PRO A 235 0.97 22.07 10.07
CA PRO A 235 1.68 23.21 9.46
C PRO A 235 3.04 22.89 8.78
N TRP A 236 3.43 21.62 8.61
CA TRP A 236 4.75 21.25 8.04
C TRP A 236 4.72 20.68 6.62
N ILE A 237 3.55 20.65 5.97
CA ILE A 237 3.45 20.37 4.53
C ILE A 237 3.91 21.65 3.81
N ARG A 238 5.12 21.62 3.22
CA ARG A 238 5.60 22.74 2.39
C ARG A 238 4.79 22.82 1.11
N GLU A 239 3.90 23.81 1.03
CA GLU A 239 3.36 24.32 -0.23
C GLU A 239 4.46 25.11 -0.95
N THR A 240 5.10 24.52 -1.95
CA THR A 240 5.81 25.29 -2.99
C THR A 240 4.80 25.59 -4.10
N GLY A 241 4.39 26.86 -4.17
CA GLY A 241 3.20 27.31 -4.87
C GLY A 241 3.21 27.23 -6.39
N CYS A 242 1.99 27.29 -6.93
CA CYS A 242 1.67 27.92 -8.20
C CYS A 242 0.24 28.47 -8.10
N TRP A 243 0.15 29.80 -8.05
CA TRP A 243 -1.11 30.54 -8.12
C TRP A 243 -1.67 30.47 -9.54
N TRP A 244 -2.84 29.87 -9.72
CA TRP A 244 -3.69 30.15 -10.87
C TRP A 244 -4.99 30.78 -10.39
N THR A 245 -5.07 32.10 -10.55
CA THR A 245 -6.29 32.88 -10.42
C THR A 245 -7.11 32.74 -11.71
N THR A 246 -7.94 31.70 -11.82
CA THR A 246 -9.01 31.70 -12.83
C THR A 246 -10.15 32.60 -12.37
N ARG A 247 -10.17 33.79 -12.95
CA ARG A 247 -11.22 34.81 -12.86
C ARG A 247 -12.52 34.24 -13.45
N VAL A 248 -13.48 33.86 -12.62
CA VAL A 248 -14.83 33.44 -13.05
C VAL A 248 -15.72 34.68 -13.22
N PRO A 249 -16.54 34.80 -14.29
CA PRO A 249 -17.41 35.95 -14.46
C PRO A 249 -18.59 35.89 -13.49
N VAL A 250 -18.88 37.03 -12.85
CA VAL A 250 -20.03 37.23 -11.98
C VAL A 250 -21.29 37.33 -12.83
N GLY A 251 -22.13 36.29 -12.82
CA GLY A 251 -23.50 36.30 -13.32
C GLY A 251 -24.50 36.51 -12.19
N ARG A 252 -25.19 37.65 -12.22
CA ARG A 252 -26.21 38.12 -11.28
C ARG A 252 -27.41 37.17 -11.12
N SER A 253 -27.80 37.02 -9.85
CA SER A 253 -29.13 36.94 -9.24
C SER A 253 -30.30 36.25 -9.96
N ARG A 254 -31.02 35.42 -9.19
CA ARG A 254 -32.41 35.67 -8.77
C ARG A 254 -32.84 34.72 -7.63
N ASN A 255 -33.17 35.34 -6.51
CA ASN A 255 -34.10 35.00 -5.42
C ASN A 255 -34.61 33.54 -5.21
N CYS A 256 -34.41 33.07 -3.96
CA CYS A 256 -35.37 32.52 -2.97
C CYS A 256 -36.84 32.29 -3.41
N PRO A 257 -37.64 31.38 -2.80
CA PRO A 257 -37.73 31.16 -1.33
C PRO A 257 -38.10 29.74 -0.79
N TRP A 258 -37.78 29.51 0.51
CA TRP A 258 -38.57 28.78 1.55
C TRP A 258 -38.95 27.30 1.28
N SER A 259 -39.25 26.41 2.21
CA SER A 259 -39.17 26.21 3.68
C SER A 259 -39.79 24.81 3.89
N THR A 260 -39.59 24.20 5.07
CA THR A 260 -40.47 23.17 5.69
C THR A 260 -40.63 21.81 4.97
N CYS A 261 -39.94 20.78 5.46
CA CYS A 261 -40.40 19.83 6.48
C CYS A 261 -39.25 18.88 6.87
#